data_AF-A0A850NP10-F1
#
_entry.id   AF-A0A850NP10-F1
#
_cell.length_a   1.000
_cell.length_b   1.000
_cell.length_c   1.000
_cell.angle_alpha   90.00
_cell.angle_beta   90.00
_cell.angle_gamma   90.00
#
_symmetry.space_group_name_H-M   'P 1'
#
loop_
_entity.id
_entity.type
_entity.pdbx_description
1 polymer ?
#
loop_
_entity_poly.entity_id
_entity_poly.type
_entity_poly.pdbx_seq_one_letter_code
_entity_poly.pdbx_strand_id
1 'polypeptide(L)'
;FTLRAADLPRGRGDGQPIRVISALGSEESVVAVFTLTESGRRLVAAGSGRGLLVRDADLVAEKRTGRQVLNLRDGETAALCIPAIGDHVAVLGDNRRLLVFPIDALPELSRGAGVALQKYKDGGLRLAAVFTLADGLDWNGRRRLPADLAPWLGKRADPGKPAPSWMLRNR
;
A
#
# COMPACT_ATOMS: atom_id res chain seq x y z
N PHE A 1 -12.63 -2.47 6.88
CA PHE A 1 -14.09 -2.30 7.08
C PHE A 1 -14.78 -2.42 5.73
N THR A 2 -16.01 -2.92 5.69
CA THR A 2 -16.81 -2.96 4.46
C THR A 2 -18.08 -2.15 4.69
N LEU A 3 -18.35 -1.21 3.79
CA LEU A 3 -19.52 -0.35 3.81
C LEU A 3 -20.34 -0.64 2.56
N ARG A 4 -21.65 -0.84 2.71
CA ARG A 4 -22.52 -1.00 1.54
C ARG A 4 -22.76 0.39 0.96
N ALA A 5 -22.73 0.51 -0.37
CA ALA A 5 -23.00 1.79 -1.03
C ALA A 5 -24.39 2.35 -0.68
N ALA A 6 -25.36 1.47 -0.43
CA ALA A 6 -26.70 1.83 0.02
C ALA A 6 -26.76 2.45 1.42
N ASP A 7 -25.75 2.21 2.26
CA ASP A 7 -25.66 2.75 3.63
C ASP A 7 -24.95 4.11 3.66
N LEU A 8 -24.39 4.56 2.53
CA LEU A 8 -23.74 5.87 2.42
C LEU A 8 -24.80 6.98 2.32
N PRO A 9 -24.58 8.14 2.98
CA PRO A 9 -25.49 9.27 2.88
C PRO A 9 -25.58 9.77 1.43
N ARG A 10 -26.77 10.22 1.03
CA ARG A 10 -26.98 10.82 -0.28
C ARG A 10 -26.10 12.07 -0.41
N GLY A 11 -25.50 12.28 -1.59
CA GLY A 11 -24.49 13.32 -1.85
C GLY A 11 -24.96 14.78 -1.82
N ARG A 12 -26.04 15.10 -1.10
CA ARG A 12 -26.48 16.48 -0.82
C ARG A 12 -26.24 16.78 0.66
N GLY A 13 -25.49 17.85 0.96
CA GLY A 13 -25.13 18.27 2.33
C GLY A 13 -23.66 17.98 2.67
N ASP A 14 -23.28 18.20 3.94
CA ASP A 14 -21.89 18.11 4.42
C ASP A 14 -21.35 16.68 4.57
N GLY A 15 -22.15 15.67 4.21
CA GLY A 15 -21.83 14.26 4.40
C GLY A 15 -21.99 13.79 5.85
N GLN A 16 -21.48 12.59 6.12
CA GLN A 16 -21.44 12.02 7.47
C GLN A 16 -20.05 11.45 7.75
N PRO A 17 -19.51 11.59 8.97
CA PRO A 17 -18.25 10.96 9.33
C PRO A 17 -18.35 9.43 9.15
N ILE A 18 -17.33 8.84 8.50
CA ILE A 18 -17.27 7.40 8.24
C ILE A 18 -17.37 6.56 9.53
N ARG A 19 -16.93 7.11 10.66
CA ARG A 19 -17.05 6.52 12.00
C ARG A 19 -18.48 6.30 12.49
N VAL A 20 -19.48 6.94 11.89
CA VAL A 20 -20.89 6.70 12.26
C VAL A 20 -21.40 5.39 11.66
N ILE A 21 -20.91 5.04 10.47
CA ILE A 21 -21.32 3.83 9.74
C ILE A 21 -20.39 2.63 10.01
N SER A 22 -19.12 2.86 10.34
CA SER A 22 -18.16 1.84 10.79
C SER A 22 -17.84 1.92 12.28
N ALA A 23 -17.55 0.81 12.95
CA ALA A 23 -17.08 0.82 14.35
C ALA A 23 -15.56 1.12 14.44
N LEU A 24 -15.12 2.21 13.80
CA LEU A 24 -13.74 2.71 13.90
C LEU A 24 -13.54 3.39 15.26
N GLY A 25 -12.52 2.97 16.01
CA GLY A 25 -12.15 3.56 17.29
C GLY A 25 -11.61 4.98 17.16
N SER A 26 -11.72 5.81 18.20
CA SER A 26 -11.37 7.24 18.15
C SER A 26 -9.94 7.51 17.69
N GLU A 27 -9.00 6.65 18.07
CA GLU A 27 -7.56 6.77 17.75
C GLU A 27 -7.17 6.15 16.40
N GLU A 28 -8.11 5.48 15.71
CA GLU A 28 -7.83 4.84 14.41
C GLU A 28 -7.99 5.84 13.27
N SER A 29 -7.01 5.94 12.37
CA SER A 29 -7.11 6.77 11.16
C SER A 29 -7.43 5.95 9.91
N VAL A 30 -8.11 6.57 8.94
CA VAL A 30 -8.39 5.94 7.65
C VAL A 30 -7.23 6.17 6.71
N VAL A 31 -6.57 5.09 6.29
CA VAL A 31 -5.41 5.12 5.37
C VAL A 31 -5.84 5.05 3.90
N ALA A 32 -6.94 4.35 3.61
CA ALA A 32 -7.43 4.18 2.25
C ALA A 32 -8.94 3.89 2.24
N VAL A 33 -9.62 4.38 1.20
CA VAL A 33 -11.01 4.06 0.88
C VAL A 33 -11.07 3.63 -0.58
N PHE A 34 -11.79 2.54 -0.86
CA PHE A 34 -11.81 1.94 -2.18
C PHE A 34 -12.97 0.97 -2.37
N THR A 35 -13.26 0.66 -3.62
CA THR A 35 -14.18 -0.41 -4.03
C THR A 35 -13.43 -1.73 -4.17
N LEU A 36 -14.11 -2.82 -3.87
CA LEU A 36 -13.62 -4.19 -4.09
C LEU A 36 -14.05 -4.67 -5.47
N THR A 37 -13.22 -5.50 -6.08
CA THR A 37 -13.48 -6.20 -7.34
C THR A 37 -13.28 -7.70 -7.16
N GLU A 38 -13.95 -8.54 -7.95
CA GLU A 38 -13.87 -10.00 -7.78
C GLU A 38 -12.45 -10.55 -7.97
N SER A 39 -11.70 -10.00 -8.94
CA SER A 39 -10.34 -10.43 -9.29
C SER A 39 -9.26 -9.48 -8.76
N GLY A 40 -9.62 -8.50 -7.94
CA GLY A 40 -8.70 -7.48 -7.46
C GLY A 40 -7.68 -8.00 -6.46
N ARG A 41 -6.50 -7.39 -6.45
CA ARG A 41 -5.44 -7.61 -5.46
C ARG A 41 -4.86 -6.29 -5.01
N ARG A 42 -4.36 -6.28 -3.78
CA ARG A 42 -3.82 -5.08 -3.13
C ARG A 42 -2.53 -5.36 -2.41
N LEU A 43 -1.62 -4.39 -2.45
CA LEU A 43 -0.48 -4.33 -1.55
C LEU A 43 -0.89 -3.55 -0.31
N VAL A 44 -0.81 -4.21 0.84
CA VAL A 44 -1.05 -3.60 2.16
C VAL A 44 0.24 -3.63 2.96
N ALA A 45 0.61 -2.50 3.57
CA ALA A 45 1.87 -2.38 4.28
C ALA A 45 1.79 -1.51 5.53
N ALA A 46 2.62 -1.87 6.52
CA ALA A 46 2.86 -1.11 7.74
C ALA A 46 3.92 -0.03 7.50
N GLY A 47 3.95 0.99 8.36
CA GLY A 47 4.97 2.04 8.38
C GLY A 47 6.38 1.50 8.61
N SER A 48 6.54 0.37 9.30
CA SER A 48 7.83 -0.35 9.41
C SER A 48 8.33 -0.94 8.08
N GLY A 49 7.50 -0.89 7.04
CA GLY A 49 7.75 -1.40 5.69
C GLY A 49 7.74 -2.91 5.58
N ARG A 50 6.91 -3.56 6.42
CA ARG A 50 6.42 -4.91 6.17
C ARG A 50 5.12 -4.85 5.38
N GLY A 51 4.95 -5.72 4.39
CA GLY A 51 3.72 -5.77 3.60
C GLY A 51 3.41 -7.15 3.03
N LEU A 52 2.18 -7.31 2.57
CA LEU A 52 1.66 -8.51 1.92
C LEU A 52 0.76 -8.13 0.75
N LEU A 53 0.60 -9.06 -0.18
CA LEU A 53 -0.49 -9.02 -1.14
C LEU A 53 -1.73 -9.63 -0.50
N VAL A 54 -2.90 -9.07 -0.81
CA VAL A 54 -4.20 -9.59 -0.36
C VAL A 54 -5.19 -9.48 -1.51
N ARG A 55 -6.04 -10.48 -1.68
CA ARG A 55 -7.13 -10.44 -2.66
C ARG A 55 -8.26 -9.57 -2.14
N ASP A 56 -8.93 -8.84 -3.02
CA ASP A 56 -10.08 -8.02 -2.69
C ASP A 56 -11.20 -8.85 -2.02
N ALA A 57 -11.41 -10.10 -2.47
CA ALA A 57 -12.36 -11.03 -1.85
C ALA A 57 -12.05 -11.31 -0.37
N ASP A 58 -10.77 -11.30 0.03
CA ASP A 58 -10.33 -11.54 1.41
C ASP A 58 -10.43 -10.27 2.29
N LEU A 59 -10.73 -9.11 1.71
CA LEU A 59 -10.91 -7.84 2.42
C LEU A 59 -12.35 -7.59 2.88
N VAL A 60 -13.31 -8.39 2.41
CA VAL A 60 -14.72 -8.29 2.81
C VAL A 60 -14.84 -8.60 4.31
N ALA A 61 -15.48 -7.69 5.04
CA ALA A 61 -15.82 -7.84 6.44
C ALA A 61 -17.34 -8.02 6.59
N GLU A 62 -17.74 -9.07 7.32
CA GLU A 62 -19.16 -9.35 7.62
C GLU A 62 -19.71 -8.43 8.74
N LYS A 63 -18.85 -8.08 9.70
CA LYS A 63 -19.23 -7.28 10.88
C LYS A 63 -18.80 -5.82 10.73
N ARG A 64 -19.55 -4.92 11.39
CA ARG A 64 -19.24 -3.48 11.45
C ARG A 64 -17.92 -3.15 12.16
N THR A 65 -17.40 -4.08 12.97
CA THR A 65 -16.07 -4.04 13.59
C THR A 65 -14.93 -4.29 12.60
N GLY A 66 -15.26 -4.54 11.32
CA GLY A 66 -14.28 -4.76 10.28
C GLY A 66 -13.61 -6.13 10.37
N ARG A 67 -12.52 -6.26 9.61
CA ARG A 67 -11.68 -7.43 9.51
C ARG A 67 -10.24 -6.96 9.63
N GLN A 68 -9.49 -7.51 10.56
CA GLN A 68 -8.05 -7.26 10.62
C GLN A 68 -7.36 -8.12 9.55
N VAL A 69 -6.55 -7.46 8.73
CA VAL A 69 -5.84 -8.01 7.57
C VAL A 69 -4.33 -7.86 7.78
N LEU A 70 -3.89 -6.67 8.16
CA LEU A 70 -2.50 -6.39 8.54
C LEU A 70 -2.36 -6.55 10.05
N ASN A 71 -1.49 -7.46 10.49
CA ASN A 71 -1.11 -7.58 11.90
C ASN A 71 0.05 -6.62 12.17
N LEU A 72 -0.25 -5.53 12.88
CA LEU A 72 0.72 -4.54 13.30
C LEU A 72 1.38 -4.98 14.61
N ARG A 73 2.69 -4.73 14.73
CA ARG A 73 3.40 -4.86 16.01
C ARG A 73 3.19 -3.60 16.86
N ASP A 74 3.55 -3.68 18.12
CA ASP A 74 3.47 -2.54 19.04
C ASP A 74 4.20 -1.32 18.47
N GLY A 75 3.50 -0.19 18.40
CA GLY A 75 4.00 1.07 17.84
C GLY A 75 3.99 1.17 16.31
N GLU A 76 3.61 0.12 15.58
CA GLU A 76 3.43 0.20 14.12
C GLU A 76 2.05 0.74 13.76
N THR A 77 1.99 1.50 12.67
CA THR A 77 0.74 1.93 12.03
C THR A 77 0.65 1.36 10.61
N ALA A 78 -0.57 1.21 10.10
CA ALA A 78 -0.76 0.94 8.68
C ALA A 78 -0.34 2.17 7.86
N ALA A 79 0.45 1.97 6.81
CA ALA A 79 0.96 3.05 5.97
C ALA A 79 0.22 3.18 4.65
N LEU A 80 -0.13 2.05 4.01
CA LEU A 80 -0.83 2.07 2.72
C LEU A 80 -1.64 0.81 2.43
N CYS A 81 -2.60 0.97 1.53
CA CYS A 81 -3.37 -0.10 0.88
C CYS A 81 -3.65 0.35 -0.56
N ILE A 82 -2.88 -0.17 -1.52
CA ILE A 82 -2.92 0.25 -2.93
C ILE A 82 -3.23 -0.93 -3.86
N PRO A 83 -3.84 -0.70 -5.04
CA PRO A 83 -4.00 -1.74 -6.04
C PRO A 83 -2.66 -2.39 -6.42
N ALA A 84 -2.64 -3.71 -6.53
CA ALA A 84 -1.48 -4.49 -6.95
C ALA A 84 -1.64 -4.88 -8.43
N ILE A 85 -1.56 -3.87 -9.32
CA ILE A 85 -1.69 -4.02 -10.76
C ILE A 85 -0.31 -3.90 -11.40
N GLY A 86 0.16 -4.99 -12.01
CA GLY A 86 1.49 -5.07 -12.62
C GLY A 86 2.34 -6.19 -12.02
N ASP A 87 3.62 -6.16 -12.32
CA ASP A 87 4.58 -7.22 -12.03
C ASP A 87 5.75 -6.78 -11.14
N HIS A 88 5.87 -5.49 -10.83
CA HIS A 88 6.94 -4.93 -9.99
C HIS A 88 6.40 -3.98 -8.92
N VAL A 89 7.16 -3.89 -7.83
CA VAL A 89 6.90 -3.02 -6.70
C VAL A 89 8.07 -2.06 -6.55
N ALA A 90 7.79 -0.76 -6.54
CA ALA A 90 8.73 0.27 -6.12
C ALA A 90 8.41 0.69 -4.68
N VAL A 91 9.40 0.71 -3.81
CA VAL A 91 9.29 1.21 -2.43
C VAL A 91 10.31 2.31 -2.16
N LEU A 92 9.85 3.39 -1.56
CA LEU A 92 10.66 4.52 -1.11
C LEU A 92 10.61 4.58 0.40
N GLY A 93 11.78 4.59 1.03
CA GLY A 93 11.91 4.79 2.47
C GLY A 93 12.03 6.26 2.89
N ASP A 94 11.77 6.53 4.17
CA ASP A 94 12.05 7.83 4.78
C ASP A 94 13.53 8.19 4.73
N ASN A 95 14.39 7.16 4.75
CA ASN A 95 15.83 7.26 4.50
C ASN A 95 16.21 7.67 3.07
N ARG A 96 15.23 8.04 2.23
CA ARG A 96 15.40 8.49 0.84
C ARG A 96 16.09 7.46 -0.04
N ARG A 97 15.82 6.17 0.20
CA ARG A 97 16.32 5.08 -0.64
C ARG A 97 15.16 4.40 -1.36
N LEU A 98 15.36 4.16 -2.66
CA LEU A 98 14.41 3.47 -3.53
C LEU A 98 14.89 2.04 -3.77
N LEU A 99 13.95 1.11 -3.78
CA LEU A 99 14.13 -0.26 -4.24
C LEU A 99 12.98 -0.63 -5.17
N VAL A 100 13.29 -1.28 -6.28
CA VAL A 100 12.32 -1.87 -7.22
C VAL A 100 12.57 -3.37 -7.29
N PHE A 101 11.53 -4.19 -7.08
CA PHE A 101 11.66 -5.64 -7.11
C PHE A 101 10.41 -6.32 -7.69
N PRO A 102 10.53 -7.55 -8.21
CA PRO A 102 9.39 -8.33 -8.72
C PRO A 102 8.32 -8.58 -7.67
N ILE A 103 7.04 -8.45 -8.05
CA ILE A 103 5.91 -8.60 -7.13
C ILE A 103 5.74 -10.02 -6.60
N ASP A 104 6.21 -11.03 -7.34
CA ASP A 104 6.17 -12.45 -6.97
C ASP A 104 7.02 -12.78 -5.74
N ALA A 105 7.94 -11.89 -5.36
CA ALA A 105 8.69 -11.99 -4.11
C ALA A 105 7.81 -11.76 -2.88
N LEU A 106 6.60 -11.21 -3.02
CA LEU A 106 5.65 -10.98 -1.93
C LEU A 106 4.69 -12.15 -1.75
N PRO A 107 4.41 -12.56 -0.50
CA PRO A 107 3.38 -13.54 -0.24
C PRO A 107 1.99 -12.92 -0.42
N GLU A 108 1.09 -13.69 -1.03
CA GLU A 108 -0.34 -13.41 -1.06
C GLU A 108 -1.02 -14.11 0.13
N LEU A 109 -1.62 -13.33 1.03
CA LEU A 109 -2.18 -13.81 2.30
C LEU A 109 -3.54 -13.15 2.56
N SER A 110 -4.46 -13.86 3.22
CA SER A 110 -5.74 -13.29 3.68
C SER A 110 -5.59 -12.40 4.92
N ARG A 111 -4.51 -12.62 5.70
CA ARG A 111 -4.11 -11.88 6.90
C ARG A 111 -2.64 -12.16 7.21
N GLY A 112 -1.92 -11.18 7.74
CA GLY A 112 -0.62 -11.41 8.38
C GLY A 112 0.16 -10.13 8.67
N ALA A 113 1.35 -10.29 9.26
CA ALA A 113 2.30 -9.18 9.45
C ALA A 113 3.12 -8.86 8.18
N GLY A 114 2.87 -9.55 7.08
CA GLY A 114 3.61 -9.42 5.82
C GLY A 114 5.09 -9.81 5.94
N VAL A 115 5.87 -9.44 4.92
CA VAL A 115 7.33 -9.59 4.85
C VAL A 115 7.99 -8.23 4.66
N ALA A 116 9.28 -8.10 4.99
CA ALA A 116 10.01 -6.86 4.74
C ALA A 116 10.05 -6.55 3.24
N LEU A 117 9.64 -5.32 2.88
CA LEU A 117 9.68 -4.79 1.52
C LEU A 117 11.09 -4.28 1.19
N GLN A 118 11.68 -3.52 2.11
CA GLN A 118 13.02 -2.94 2.04
C GLN A 118 13.66 -3.00 3.43
N LYS A 119 14.99 -3.10 3.50
CA LYS A 119 15.71 -2.96 4.78
C LYS A 119 15.97 -1.48 5.06
N TYR A 120 15.35 -0.97 6.12
CA TYR A 120 15.59 0.39 6.62
C TYR A 120 16.68 0.37 7.69
N LYS A 121 17.64 1.29 7.58
CA LYS A 121 18.60 1.57 8.67
C LYS A 121 17.95 2.48 9.73
N ASP A 122 17.10 3.37 9.26
CA ASP A 122 16.38 4.41 9.99
C ASP A 122 15.06 4.72 9.25
N GLY A 123 14.05 5.15 10.01
CA GLY A 123 12.70 5.41 9.49
C GLY A 123 11.96 4.16 9.01
N GLY A 124 11.05 4.32 8.06
CA GLY A 124 10.26 3.22 7.53
C GLY A 124 9.84 3.43 6.08
N LEU A 125 8.74 2.80 5.71
CA LEU A 125 8.12 2.93 4.40
C LEU A 125 7.46 4.29 4.26
N ARG A 126 7.92 5.07 3.28
CA ARG A 126 7.33 6.36 2.94
C ARG A 126 6.26 6.23 1.86
N LEU A 127 6.59 5.55 0.76
CA LEU A 127 5.68 5.37 -0.38
C LEU A 127 5.92 4.01 -1.06
N ALA A 128 4.88 3.46 -1.66
CA ALA A 128 5.00 2.33 -2.57
C ALA A 128 4.14 2.54 -3.83
N ALA A 129 4.56 1.91 -4.92
CA ALA A 129 3.79 1.81 -6.16
C ALA A 129 3.93 0.39 -6.72
N VAL A 130 2.85 -0.12 -7.31
CA VAL A 130 2.86 -1.35 -8.10
C VAL A 130 2.62 -0.97 -9.56
N PHE A 131 3.41 -1.54 -10.46
CA PHE A 131 3.38 -1.22 -11.88
C PHE A 131 3.90 -2.38 -12.72
N THR A 132 3.59 -2.37 -14.02
CA THR A 132 4.22 -3.26 -15.01
C THR A 132 5.56 -2.67 -15.42
N LEU A 133 6.67 -3.37 -15.19
CA LEU A 133 8.01 -2.83 -15.47
C LEU A 133 8.16 -2.42 -16.93
N ALA A 134 7.69 -3.26 -17.86
CA ALA A 134 7.74 -2.98 -19.29
C ALA A 134 7.03 -1.67 -19.68
N ASP A 135 5.91 -1.35 -19.01
CA ASP A 135 5.17 -0.11 -19.21
C ASP A 135 5.79 1.08 -18.48
N GLY A 136 6.69 0.84 -17.53
CA GLY A 136 7.38 1.84 -16.73
C GLY A 136 6.59 2.36 -15.54
N LEU A 137 7.31 3.01 -14.61
CA LEU A 137 6.73 3.66 -13.44
C LEU A 137 6.25 5.06 -13.81
N ASP A 138 4.95 5.33 -13.68
CA ASP A 138 4.43 6.70 -13.77
C ASP A 138 4.70 7.45 -12.46
N TRP A 139 5.41 8.58 -12.56
CA TRP A 139 5.66 9.45 -11.43
C TRP A 139 5.45 10.91 -11.79
N ASN A 140 4.49 11.57 -11.11
CA ASN A 140 4.11 12.96 -11.34
C ASN A 140 3.83 13.27 -12.83
N GLY A 141 3.11 12.37 -13.51
CA GLY A 141 2.75 12.52 -14.93
C GLY A 141 3.91 12.24 -15.89
N ARG A 142 5.05 11.75 -15.40
CA ARG A 142 6.19 11.38 -16.24
C ARG A 142 6.58 9.93 -15.98
N ARG A 143 6.49 9.14 -17.05
CA ARG A 143 6.87 7.72 -17.07
C ARG A 143 8.39 7.52 -16.99
N ARG A 144 8.81 6.49 -16.27
CA ARG A 144 10.20 6.02 -16.14
C ARG A 144 10.28 4.59 -16.66
N LEU A 145 11.00 4.41 -17.75
CA LEU A 145 11.11 3.13 -18.45
C LEU A 145 12.06 2.18 -17.70
N PRO A 146 12.09 0.88 -18.04
CA PRO A 146 12.99 -0.08 -17.40
C PRO A 146 14.46 0.38 -17.34
N ALA A 147 14.96 1.00 -18.40
CA ALA A 147 16.34 1.52 -18.45
C ALA A 147 16.57 2.64 -17.44
N ASP A 148 15.58 3.52 -17.22
CA ASP A 148 15.65 4.57 -16.19
C ASP A 148 15.66 3.97 -14.79
N LEU A 149 14.98 2.83 -14.58
CA LEU A 149 14.81 2.18 -13.29
C LEU A 149 15.90 1.18 -12.95
N ALA A 150 16.70 0.76 -13.93
CA ALA A 150 17.75 -0.26 -13.81
C ALA A 150 18.66 -0.08 -12.58
N PRO A 151 19.06 1.14 -12.17
CA PRO A 151 19.87 1.32 -10.97
C PRO A 151 19.18 0.82 -9.69
N TRP A 152 17.86 0.86 -9.60
CA TRP A 152 17.10 0.51 -8.39
C TRP A 152 16.47 -0.87 -8.42
N LEU A 153 16.62 -1.62 -9.53
CA LEU A 153 16.25 -3.03 -9.58
C LEU A 153 17.12 -3.83 -8.61
N GLY A 154 16.49 -4.64 -7.77
CA GLY A 154 17.16 -5.45 -6.76
C GLY A 154 16.27 -6.56 -6.20
N LYS A 155 16.74 -7.24 -5.16
CA LYS A 155 15.97 -8.28 -4.47
C LYS A 155 15.10 -7.64 -3.39
N ARG A 156 13.93 -8.22 -3.13
CA ARG A 156 13.09 -7.82 -2.00
C ARG A 156 13.91 -7.86 -0.70
N ALA A 157 13.69 -6.87 0.17
CA ALA A 157 14.39 -6.67 1.43
C ALA A 157 15.86 -6.22 1.30
N ASP A 158 16.34 -5.90 0.10
CA ASP A 158 17.58 -5.12 -0.05
C ASP A 158 17.42 -3.72 0.58
N PRO A 159 18.52 -3.03 0.93
CA PRO A 159 18.45 -1.68 1.48
C PRO A 159 18.09 -0.60 0.43
N GLY A 160 17.95 -0.97 -0.84
CA GLY A 160 17.75 -0.05 -1.97
C GLY A 160 19.00 0.75 -2.35
N LYS A 161 18.82 1.80 -3.15
CA LYS A 161 19.86 2.79 -3.51
C LYS A 161 19.34 4.22 -3.29
N PRO A 162 20.20 5.25 -3.19
CA PRO A 162 19.74 6.64 -3.06
C PRO A 162 18.68 6.95 -4.11
N ALA A 163 17.51 7.43 -3.65
CA ALA A 163 16.39 7.70 -4.52
C ALA A 163 16.72 8.85 -5.47
N PRO A 164 16.22 8.80 -6.71
CA PRO A 164 16.45 9.87 -7.67
C PRO A 164 15.72 11.15 -7.25
N SER A 165 16.29 12.29 -7.60
CA SER A 165 15.75 13.60 -7.22
C SER A 165 14.30 13.82 -7.68
N TRP A 166 13.92 13.26 -8.84
CA TRP A 166 12.56 13.35 -9.36
C TRP A 166 11.52 12.64 -8.49
N MET A 167 11.91 11.63 -7.70
CA MET A 167 10.99 10.88 -6.82
C MET A 167 10.78 11.58 -5.47
N LEU A 168 11.71 12.45 -5.10
CA LEU A 168 11.74 13.11 -3.79
C LEU A 168 11.04 14.48 -3.78
N ARG A 169 10.63 14.97 -4.96
CA ARG A 169 9.83 16.20 -5.09
C ARG A 169 8.40 15.90 -4.63
N ASN A 170 7.86 16.79 -3.78
CA ASN A 170 6.59 16.58 -3.08
C ASN A 170 5.43 16.19 -4.01
N ARG A 171 4.57 15.33 -3.47
CA ARG A 171 3.22 15.05 -3.92
C ARG A 171 2.25 15.84 -3.06
#